data_AF-A0A9N8PTM5-F1
#
_entry.id   AF-A0A9N8PTM5-F1
#
_cell.length_a   1.000
_cell.length_b   1.000
_cell.length_c   1.000
_cell.angle_alpha   90.00
_cell.angle_beta   90.00
_cell.angle_gamma   90.00
#
_symmetry.space_group_name_H-M   'P 1'
#
loop_
_entity.id
_entity.type
_entity.pdbx_description
1 polymer ?
#
loop_
_entity_poly.entity_id
_entity_poly.type
_entity_poly.pdbx_seq_one_letter_code
_entity_poly.pdbx_strand_id
1 'polypeptide(L)'
;MPKNRRVSSNHRQSPFPIAQARQSGSIEIQPGHRNTANWSSAEDEVLVAARAAGLNWQSTAAKHFPNKTANACRKRHERLVERRTHEDWTTKRLDTLASEYMELRREIWAPLAAKIGERWSVVEAKASQKRQAIYN
;
A
#
# COMPACT_ATOMS: atom_id res chain seq x y z
N MET A 1 54.68 -12.80 -30.84
CA MET A 1 53.90 -12.93 -32.10
C MET A 1 53.94 -14.40 -32.52
N PRO A 2 52.91 -14.99 -33.15
CA PRO A 2 51.98 -14.35 -34.07
C PRO A 2 50.55 -14.19 -33.53
N LYS A 3 50.01 -13.00 -33.81
CA LYS A 3 48.58 -12.72 -33.77
C LYS A 3 48.02 -13.21 -35.10
N ASN A 4 47.04 -14.11 -35.10
CA ASN A 4 46.21 -14.33 -36.27
C ASN A 4 44.83 -13.72 -36.04
N ARG A 5 44.64 -12.58 -36.71
CA ARG A 5 43.40 -11.86 -36.88
C ARG A 5 42.70 -12.49 -38.09
N ARG A 6 41.44 -12.91 -37.95
CA ARG A 6 40.54 -13.07 -39.10
C ARG A 6 39.20 -12.40 -38.81
N VAL A 7 38.67 -11.83 -39.88
CA VAL A 7 37.71 -10.75 -39.95
C VAL A 7 36.37 -11.27 -40.47
N SER A 8 35.29 -10.68 -39.94
CA SER A 8 33.95 -10.41 -40.51
C SER A 8 32.93 -11.50 -40.88
N SER A 9 31.67 -11.06 -40.72
CA SER A 9 30.42 -11.47 -41.37
C SER A 9 29.85 -12.82 -40.93
N ASN A 10 28.54 -13.00 -40.69
CA ASN A 10 27.37 -12.26 -41.15
C ASN A 10 26.17 -12.56 -40.23
N HIS A 11 25.30 -11.56 -40.06
CA HIS A 11 23.88 -11.66 -40.35
C HIS A 11 23.14 -12.93 -39.88
N ARG A 12 22.50 -12.85 -38.71
CA ARG A 12 21.41 -13.78 -38.35
C ARG A 12 20.11 -13.00 -38.24
N GLN A 13 19.40 -12.93 -39.35
CA GLN A 13 18.05 -12.38 -39.47
C GLN A 13 17.08 -13.18 -38.58
N SER A 14 16.25 -12.47 -37.82
CA SER A 14 15.10 -13.01 -37.10
C SER A 14 13.87 -13.03 -38.03
N PRO A 15 13.09 -14.12 -38.12
CA PRO A 15 12.09 -14.32 -39.18
C PRO A 15 10.66 -13.95 -38.73
N PHE A 16 10.46 -12.81 -38.07
CA PHE A 16 9.10 -12.35 -37.73
C PHE A 16 8.70 -11.13 -38.56
N PRO A 17 7.60 -11.23 -39.34
CA PRO A 17 7.15 -10.14 -40.21
C PRO A 17 6.54 -9.00 -39.39
N ILE A 18 7.07 -7.80 -39.56
CA ILE A 18 6.49 -6.54 -39.11
C ILE A 18 5.27 -6.25 -39.99
N ALA A 19 4.06 -6.42 -39.45
CA ALA A 19 2.85 -5.93 -40.08
C ALA A 19 2.70 -4.42 -39.81
N GLN A 20 2.67 -3.63 -40.89
CA GLN A 20 2.49 -2.19 -40.89
C GLN A 20 1.03 -1.82 -41.23
N ALA A 21 0.51 -0.82 -40.49
CA ALA A 21 -0.57 0.14 -40.82
C ALA A 21 -2.02 -0.41 -40.81
N ARG A 22 -3.10 0.28 -40.41
CA ARG A 22 -3.53 1.69 -40.21
C ARG A 22 -4.62 1.67 -39.08
N GLN A 23 -5.11 2.72 -38.43
CA GLN A 23 -5.56 4.03 -38.90
C GLN A 23 -5.88 4.93 -37.69
N SER A 24 -5.69 6.23 -37.92
CA SER A 24 -5.78 7.34 -36.99
C SER A 24 -7.15 7.53 -36.33
N GLY A 25 -7.17 7.56 -35.01
CA GLY A 25 -8.15 8.28 -34.20
C GLY A 25 -7.39 9.25 -33.31
N SER A 26 -7.13 10.46 -33.81
CA SER A 26 -6.48 11.53 -33.08
C SER A 26 -7.40 12.03 -31.97
N ILE A 27 -7.27 11.45 -30.78
CA ILE A 27 -7.63 12.15 -29.55
C ILE A 27 -6.45 13.09 -29.28
N GLU A 28 -6.62 14.38 -29.55
CA GLU A 28 -5.70 15.42 -29.08
C GLU A 28 -5.61 15.32 -27.55
N ILE A 29 -4.55 14.67 -27.08
CA ILE A 29 -4.15 14.79 -25.68
C ILE A 29 -3.40 16.11 -25.60
N GLN A 30 -4.11 17.17 -25.22
CA GLN A 30 -3.48 18.44 -24.89
C GLN A 30 -2.39 18.20 -23.84
N PRO A 31 -1.18 18.77 -24.01
CA PRO A 31 -0.09 18.65 -23.04
C PRO A 31 -0.33 19.65 -21.89
N GLY A 32 -1.48 19.57 -21.25
CA GLY A 32 -1.76 20.22 -19.97
C GLY A 32 -1.25 19.32 -18.86
N HIS A 33 -0.02 19.58 -18.41
CA HIS A 33 0.61 19.08 -17.17
C HIS A 33 -0.13 17.93 -16.48
N ARG A 34 0.19 16.68 -16.87
CA ARG A 34 -0.28 15.46 -16.21
C ARG A 34 0.28 15.37 -14.80
N ASN A 35 -0.25 16.17 -13.87
CA ASN A 35 0.02 16.02 -12.45
C ASN A 35 -0.76 14.82 -11.93
N THR A 36 -0.40 13.62 -12.38
CA THR A 36 -0.91 12.36 -11.83
C THR A 36 -0.49 12.18 -10.36
N ALA A 37 0.53 12.92 -9.91
CA ALA A 37 1.15 12.81 -8.59
C ALA A 37 0.42 13.57 -7.47
N ASN A 38 -0.25 14.70 -7.76
CA ASN A 38 -0.91 15.50 -6.74
C ASN A 38 -2.36 15.04 -6.57
N TRP A 39 -2.69 14.54 -5.39
CA TRP A 39 -4.05 14.22 -4.96
C TRP A 39 -4.46 15.22 -3.89
N SER A 40 -5.61 15.88 -4.10
CA SER A 40 -6.25 16.74 -3.12
C SER A 40 -7.19 15.96 -2.20
N SER A 41 -7.55 16.55 -1.06
CA SER A 41 -8.52 15.94 -0.13
C SER A 41 -9.90 15.75 -0.77
N ALA A 42 -10.35 16.69 -1.61
CA ALA A 42 -11.61 16.56 -2.34
C ALA A 42 -11.57 15.40 -3.34
N GLU A 43 -10.45 15.19 -4.03
CA GLU A 43 -10.28 14.01 -4.91
C GLU A 43 -10.28 12.70 -4.10
N ASP A 44 -9.69 12.69 -2.90
CA ASP A 44 -9.70 11.53 -2.01
C ASP A 44 -11.14 11.18 -1.56
N GLU A 45 -11.94 12.18 -1.21
CA GLU A 45 -13.34 11.99 -0.82
C GLU A 45 -14.17 11.39 -1.97
N VAL A 46 -14.03 11.94 -3.17
CA VAL A 46 -14.69 11.42 -4.38
C VAL A 46 -14.23 9.98 -4.66
N LEU A 47 -12.93 9.69 -4.51
CA LEU A 47 -12.38 8.36 -4.72
C LEU A 47 -12.94 7.35 -3.70
N VAL A 48 -13.03 7.72 -2.43
CA VAL A 48 -13.61 6.86 -1.38
C VAL A 48 -15.10 6.64 -1.61
N ALA A 49 -15.86 7.70 -1.93
CA ALA A 49 -17.30 7.62 -2.19
C ALA A 49 -17.62 6.75 -3.41
N ALA A 50 -16.86 6.90 -4.50
CA ALA A 50 -17.02 6.07 -5.70
C ALA A 50 -16.81 4.57 -5.39
N ARG A 51 -15.87 4.26 -4.49
CA ARG A 51 -15.60 2.88 -4.06
C ARG A 51 -16.66 2.34 -3.11
N ALA A 52 -17.18 3.16 -2.21
CA ALA A 52 -18.35 2.81 -1.38
C ALA A 52 -19.60 2.53 -2.25
N ALA A 53 -19.75 3.24 -3.38
CA ALA A 53 -20.81 3.01 -4.36
C ALA A 53 -20.57 1.79 -5.29
N GLY A 54 -19.50 1.03 -5.08
CA GLY A 54 -19.20 -0.19 -5.86
C GLY A 54 -18.65 0.05 -7.26
N LEU A 55 -18.22 1.27 -7.61
CA LEU A 55 -17.66 1.56 -8.93
C LEU A 55 -16.27 0.92 -9.11
N ASN A 56 -16.06 0.33 -10.28
CA ASN A 56 -14.75 -0.23 -10.64
C ASN A 56 -13.75 0.88 -11.01
N TRP A 57 -12.45 0.60 -10.91
CA TRP A 57 -11.39 1.61 -11.10
C TRP A 57 -11.44 2.32 -12.46
N GLN A 58 -11.85 1.62 -13.51
CA GLN A 58 -11.93 2.18 -14.86
C GLN A 58 -13.06 3.20 -14.97
N SER A 59 -14.24 2.87 -14.44
CA SER A 59 -15.38 3.78 -14.38
C SER A 59 -15.10 4.98 -13.47
N THR A 60 -14.43 4.77 -12.34
CA THR A 60 -14.06 5.86 -11.42
C THR A 60 -13.11 6.85 -12.09
N ALA A 61 -12.05 6.36 -12.76
CA ALA A 61 -11.11 7.22 -13.47
C ALA A 61 -11.80 8.00 -14.60
N ALA A 62 -12.55 7.32 -15.47
CA ALA A 62 -13.22 7.95 -16.60
C ALA A 62 -14.26 9.01 -16.17
N LYS A 63 -15.01 8.74 -15.10
CA LYS A 63 -16.11 9.61 -14.66
C LYS A 63 -15.66 10.79 -13.79
N HIS A 64 -14.66 10.59 -12.93
CA HIS A 64 -14.31 11.56 -11.89
C HIS A 64 -12.90 12.13 -12.03
N PHE A 65 -11.99 11.42 -12.70
CA PHE A 65 -10.57 11.78 -12.75
C PHE A 65 -10.03 11.68 -14.18
N PRO A 66 -10.45 12.56 -15.11
CA PRO A 66 -10.06 12.48 -16.52
C PRO A 66 -8.54 12.55 -16.74
N ASN A 67 -7.81 13.13 -15.78
CA ASN A 67 -6.36 13.25 -15.81
C ASN A 67 -5.62 12.16 -15.02
N LYS A 68 -6.33 11.18 -14.43
CA LYS A 68 -5.73 10.07 -13.66
C LYS A 68 -6.10 8.73 -14.29
N THR A 69 -5.21 7.76 -14.18
CA THR A 69 -5.48 6.40 -14.65
C THR A 69 -6.21 5.58 -13.58
N ALA A 70 -6.90 4.52 -13.99
CA ALA A 70 -7.52 3.55 -13.07
C ALA A 70 -6.50 2.99 -12.05
N ASN A 71 -5.26 2.72 -12.48
CA ASN A 71 -4.19 2.25 -11.61
C ASN A 71 -3.78 3.32 -10.59
N ALA A 72 -3.76 4.61 -10.96
CA ALA A 72 -3.50 5.69 -10.01
C ALA A 72 -4.60 5.78 -8.95
N CYS A 73 -5.87 5.63 -9.33
CA CYS A 73 -7.02 5.58 -8.41
C CYS A 73 -6.89 4.42 -7.43
N ARG A 74 -6.54 3.21 -7.93
CA ARG A 74 -6.30 2.05 -7.09
C ARG A 74 -5.20 2.30 -6.05
N LYS A 75 -4.01 2.71 -6.52
CA LYS A 75 -2.85 2.96 -5.64
C LYS A 75 -3.14 4.04 -4.60
N ARG A 76 -3.88 5.10 -4.97
CA ARG A 76 -4.26 6.13 -4.01
C ARG A 76 -5.21 5.57 -2.96
N HIS A 77 -6.22 4.83 -3.36
CA HIS A 77 -7.18 4.25 -2.43
C HIS A 77 -6.51 3.26 -1.47
N GLU A 78 -5.59 2.41 -1.94
CA GLU A 78 -4.79 1.53 -1.07
C GLU A 78 -4.08 2.33 0.03
N ARG A 79 -3.39 3.43 -0.33
CA ARG A 79 -2.75 4.33 0.65
C ARG A 79 -3.73 5.02 1.60
N LEU A 80 -4.92 5.39 1.12
CA LEU A 80 -5.96 6.00 1.96
C LEU A 80 -6.50 5.01 2.99
N VAL A 81 -6.67 3.74 2.59
CA VAL A 81 -7.09 2.66 3.49
C VAL A 81 -6.00 2.36 4.51
N GLU A 82 -4.75 2.21 4.09
CA GLU A 82 -3.61 2.02 5.00
C GLU A 82 -3.51 3.16 6.04
N ARG A 83 -3.65 4.41 5.60
CA ARG A 83 -3.66 5.58 6.48
C ARG A 83 -4.83 5.54 7.46
N ARG A 84 -6.05 5.23 7.02
CA ARG A 84 -7.22 5.10 7.90
C ARG A 84 -7.00 3.99 8.93
N THR A 85 -6.51 2.82 8.53
CA THR A 85 -6.21 1.71 9.46
C THR A 85 -5.17 2.11 10.51
N HIS A 86 -4.20 2.94 10.17
CA HIS A 86 -3.23 3.47 11.14
C HIS A 86 -3.85 4.55 12.04
N GLU A 87 -4.69 5.42 11.47
CA GLU A 87 -5.42 6.48 12.18
C GLU A 87 -6.53 5.94 13.09
N ASP A 88 -7.03 4.73 12.82
CA ASP A 88 -8.05 4.04 13.61
C ASP A 88 -7.58 3.75 15.05
N TRP A 89 -6.28 3.83 15.33
CA TRP A 89 -5.70 3.88 16.68
C TRP A 89 -5.64 5.31 17.24
N THR A 90 -6.77 6.01 17.19
CA THR A 90 -6.91 7.33 17.80
C THR A 90 -6.61 7.30 19.31
N THR A 91 -6.21 8.43 19.89
CA THR A 91 -5.99 8.60 21.33
C THR A 91 -7.16 8.05 22.15
N LYS A 92 -8.40 8.38 21.77
CA LYS A 92 -9.60 7.88 22.46
C LYS A 92 -9.72 6.36 22.43
N ARG A 93 -9.37 5.71 21.32
CA ARG A 93 -9.41 4.25 21.21
C ARG A 93 -8.28 3.61 22.02
N LEU A 94 -7.10 4.23 22.05
CA LEU A 94 -5.99 3.82 22.90
C LEU A 94 -6.33 3.96 24.38
N ASP A 95 -6.99 5.06 24.78
CA ASP A 95 -7.46 5.27 26.15
C ASP A 95 -8.49 4.22 26.54
N THR A 96 -9.46 3.94 25.66
CA THR A 96 -10.44 2.86 25.88
C THR A 96 -9.74 1.51 26.02
N LEU A 97 -8.81 1.19 25.13
CA LEU A 97 -8.01 -0.03 25.22
C LEU A 97 -7.26 -0.11 26.57
N ALA A 98 -6.65 0.99 27.01
CA ALA A 98 -5.91 1.04 28.26
C ALA A 98 -6.82 0.79 29.47
N SER A 99 -8.02 1.38 29.49
CA SER A 99 -9.03 1.14 30.52
C SER A 99 -9.47 -0.32 30.58
N GLU A 100 -9.91 -0.89 29.45
CA GLU A 100 -10.35 -2.28 29.35
C GLU A 100 -9.23 -3.26 29.72
N TYR A 101 -8.00 -2.97 29.28
CA TYR A 101 -6.83 -3.75 29.66
C TYR A 101 -6.60 -3.73 31.17
N MET A 102 -6.75 -2.57 31.83
CA MET A 102 -6.56 -2.46 33.27
C MET A 102 -7.59 -3.24 34.08
N GLU A 103 -8.82 -3.35 33.58
CA GLU A 103 -9.87 -4.18 34.20
C GLU A 103 -9.57 -5.68 34.06
N LEU A 104 -9.16 -6.11 32.86
CA LEU A 104 -8.92 -7.52 32.55
C LEU A 104 -7.50 -8.00 32.89
N ARG A 105 -6.57 -7.12 33.25
CA ARG A 105 -5.14 -7.46 33.42
C ARG A 105 -4.92 -8.66 34.33
N ARG A 106 -5.65 -8.76 35.44
CA ARG A 106 -5.50 -9.89 36.37
C ARG A 106 -5.91 -11.20 35.68
N GLU A 107 -6.99 -11.21 34.93
CA GLU A 107 -7.51 -12.40 34.25
C GLU A 107 -6.60 -12.83 33.10
N ILE A 108 -6.02 -11.87 32.38
CA ILE A 108 -5.05 -12.11 31.31
C ILE A 108 -3.77 -12.76 31.88
N TRP A 109 -3.24 -12.20 32.98
CA TRP A 109 -1.92 -12.57 33.47
C TRP A 109 -1.93 -13.66 34.54
N ALA A 110 -3.02 -13.87 35.29
CA ALA A 110 -3.08 -14.87 36.36
C ALA A 110 -2.81 -16.31 35.90
N PRO A 111 -3.34 -16.80 34.75
CA PRO A 111 -3.06 -18.16 34.29
C PRO A 111 -1.58 -18.38 33.96
N LEU A 112 -0.91 -17.37 33.39
CA LEU A 112 0.52 -17.42 33.11
C LEU A 112 1.34 -17.36 34.39
N ALA A 113 0.94 -16.50 35.32
CA ALA A 113 1.60 -16.34 36.61
C ALA A 113 1.53 -17.63 37.45
N ALA A 114 0.39 -18.33 37.44
CA ALA A 114 0.22 -19.62 38.10
C ALA A 114 1.18 -20.70 37.55
N LYS A 115 1.44 -20.70 36.23
CA LYS A 115 2.38 -21.65 35.61
C LYS A 115 3.85 -21.37 35.95
N ILE A 116 4.19 -20.09 36.16
CA ILE A 116 5.56 -19.64 36.43
C ILE A 116 5.85 -19.63 37.95
N GLY A 117 4.81 -19.65 38.80
CA GLY A 117 4.95 -19.55 40.25
C GLY A 117 5.22 -18.12 40.74
N GLU A 118 4.76 -17.12 40.00
CA GLU A 118 5.02 -15.71 40.28
C GLU A 118 3.74 -14.89 40.45
N ARG A 119 3.87 -13.65 40.94
CA ARG A 119 2.72 -12.73 41.01
C ARG A 119 2.36 -12.20 39.62
N TRP A 120 1.07 -12.11 39.30
CA TRP A 120 0.58 -11.66 37.99
C TRP A 120 1.14 -10.28 37.59
N SER A 121 1.30 -9.36 38.56
CA SER A 121 1.85 -8.03 38.35
C SER A 121 3.35 -8.05 38.01
N VAL A 122 4.11 -9.01 38.55
CA VAL A 122 5.54 -9.20 38.26
C VAL A 122 5.71 -9.76 36.85
N VAL A 123 4.87 -10.74 36.47
CA VAL A 123 4.91 -11.36 35.13
C VAL A 123 4.61 -10.34 34.04
N GLU A 124 3.58 -9.52 34.22
CA GLU A 124 3.25 -8.43 33.29
C GLU A 124 4.44 -7.47 33.10
N ALA A 125 5.04 -6.99 34.20
CA ALA A 125 6.17 -6.08 34.16
C ALA A 125 7.37 -6.70 33.44
N LYS A 126 7.69 -7.97 33.73
CA LYS A 126 8.81 -8.69 33.12
C LYS A 126 8.57 -9.00 31.65
N ALA A 127 7.35 -9.34 31.26
CA ALA A 127 6.98 -9.57 29.87
C ALA A 127 7.14 -8.29 29.03
N SER A 128 6.69 -7.15 29.56
CA SER A 128 6.87 -5.85 28.89
C SER A 128 8.34 -5.43 28.82
N GLN A 129 9.12 -5.61 29.89
CA GLN A 129 10.57 -5.36 29.89
C GLN A 129 11.31 -6.22 28.85
N LYS A 130 11.02 -7.52 28.79
CA LYS A 130 11.70 -8.43 27.86
C LYS A 130 11.32 -8.14 26.40
N ARG A 131 10.06 -7.78 26.14
CA ARG A 131 9.63 -7.34 24.80
C ARG A 131 10.40 -6.09 24.36
N GLN A 132 10.55 -5.08 25.22
CA GLN A 132 11.31 -3.87 24.88
C GLN A 132 12.79 -4.16 24.59
N ALA A 133 13.39 -5.12 25.28
CA ALA A 133 14.79 -5.52 25.07
C ALA A 133 15.05 -6.30 23.77
N ILE A 134 14.02 -6.77 23.05
CA ILE A 134 14.18 -7.48 21.77
C ILE A 134 14.24 -6.50 20.58
N TYR A 135 13.70 -5.29 20.74
CA TYR A 135 13.58 -4.29 19.67
C TYR A 135 14.60 -3.14 19.79
N ASN A 136 15.54 -3.21 20.75
CA ASN A 136 16.70 -2.32 20.88
C ASN A 136 17.98 -3.13 20.72
#